data_AF-A0A0C2UXE1-F1
#
_entry.id   AF-A0A0C2UXE1-F1
#
_cell.length_a   1.000
_cell.length_b   1.000
_cell.length_c   1.000
_cell.angle_alpha   90.00
_cell.angle_beta   90.00
_cell.angle_gamma   90.00
#
_symmetry.space_group_name_H-M   'P 1'
#
loop_
_entity.id
_entity.type
_entity.pdbx_description
1 polymer ?
#
loop_
_entity_poly.entity_id
_entity_poly.type
_entity_poly.pdbx_seq_one_letter_code
_entity_poly.pdbx_strand_id
1 'polypeptide(L)'
;MAHTSKIFIFSDMDDTLIQTTRKTNFDKESSVFVVDSEGEPISYIYRSTEKLLRLGIQNPDVLIIPTTARSLESYRRTAFYTDSSYATHIKYAILNFGGVILNHGVVDRDWQEFIITQYNNLSTKIEIMYDNIILLMLEKLSVEHGLKIRLMDGLYVDVLNKKDKLDEVYNCTIEQILREYLKNSKEYYLYTNGPSFALLPHFLNKSLAVRHLLEKYKPLLSMGAGDNTNDLDFMFETDFLIIPNRSHNARRLKA
;
A
#
# COMPACT_ATOMS: atom_id res chain seq x y z
N MET A 1 -10.74 -14.04 24.04
CA MET A 1 -11.35 -13.78 22.71
C MET A 1 -11.47 -15.11 21.99
N ALA A 2 -12.64 -15.44 21.45
CA ALA A 2 -12.88 -16.71 20.78
C ALA A 2 -12.12 -16.76 19.45
N HIS A 3 -11.44 -17.87 19.17
CA HIS A 3 -10.83 -18.15 17.86
C HIS A 3 -11.89 -18.06 16.77
N THR A 4 -11.57 -17.43 15.64
CA THR A 4 -12.45 -17.47 14.46
C THR A 4 -12.10 -18.66 13.58
N SER A 5 -13.11 -19.42 13.13
CA SER A 5 -12.94 -20.52 12.17
C SER A 5 -12.67 -20.04 10.74
N LYS A 6 -12.48 -18.73 10.53
CA LYS A 6 -12.33 -18.11 9.21
C LYS A 6 -10.89 -18.15 8.71
N ILE A 7 -10.75 -18.12 7.39
CA ILE A 7 -9.50 -17.93 6.67
C ILE A 7 -9.33 -16.44 6.38
N PHE A 8 -8.17 -15.87 6.69
CA PHE A 8 -7.83 -14.49 6.37
C PHE A 8 -6.85 -14.46 5.20
N ILE A 9 -7.15 -13.68 4.16
CA ILE A 9 -6.28 -13.49 3.01
C ILE A 9 -5.94 -12.01 2.93
N PHE A 10 -4.75 -11.66 3.40
CA PHE A 10 -4.18 -10.32 3.26
C PHE A 10 -3.59 -10.21 1.86
N SER A 11 -4.03 -9.23 1.08
CA SER A 11 -3.52 -9.05 -0.28
C SER A 11 -3.13 -7.61 -0.52
N ASP A 12 -1.92 -7.38 -0.98
CA ASP A 12 -1.62 -6.13 -1.67
C ASP A 12 -2.55 -5.97 -2.90
N MET A 13 -2.73 -4.73 -3.35
CA MET A 13 -3.62 -4.41 -4.44
C MET A 13 -2.86 -4.20 -5.75
N ASP A 14 -2.01 -3.18 -5.81
CA ASP A 14 -1.38 -2.73 -7.04
C ASP A 14 -0.27 -3.72 -7.46
N ASP A 15 -0.27 -4.13 -8.73
CA ASP A 15 0.58 -5.19 -9.28
C ASP A 15 0.38 -6.61 -8.70
N THR A 16 -0.41 -6.74 -7.63
CA THR A 16 -0.86 -8.03 -7.06
C THR A 16 -2.23 -8.46 -7.60
N LEU A 17 -3.29 -7.71 -7.29
CA LEU A 17 -4.65 -7.97 -7.76
C LEU A 17 -4.96 -7.20 -9.05
N ILE A 18 -4.51 -5.95 -9.13
CA ILE A 18 -4.84 -4.99 -10.19
C ILE A 18 -3.59 -4.41 -10.83
N GLN A 19 -3.70 -3.90 -12.05
CA GLN A 19 -2.59 -3.30 -12.78
C GLN A 19 -2.98 -1.92 -13.29
N THR A 20 -2.05 -0.97 -13.23
CA THR A 20 -2.24 0.35 -13.84
C THR A 20 -2.49 0.22 -15.34
N THR A 21 -3.18 1.17 -15.96
CA THR A 21 -3.45 1.20 -17.43
C THR A 21 -2.23 0.83 -18.28
N ARG A 22 -1.06 1.39 -17.97
CA ARG A 22 0.20 1.13 -18.70
C ARG A 22 0.71 -0.32 -18.58
N LYS A 23 0.40 -1.00 -17.48
CA LYS A 23 0.85 -2.37 -17.19
C LYS A 23 -0.20 -3.43 -17.59
N THR A 24 -1.39 -3.01 -17.98
CA THR A 24 -2.46 -3.89 -18.41
C THR A 24 -2.25 -4.33 -19.86
N ASN A 25 -2.27 -5.64 -20.11
CA ASN A 25 -2.38 -6.20 -21.44
C ASN A 25 -3.87 -6.32 -21.81
N PHE A 26 -4.34 -5.43 -22.68
CA PHE A 26 -5.73 -5.37 -23.12
C PHE A 26 -6.13 -6.46 -24.13
N ASP A 27 -5.19 -7.30 -24.59
CA ASP A 27 -5.52 -8.54 -25.32
C ASP A 27 -6.22 -9.57 -24.40
N LYS A 28 -6.09 -9.40 -23.07
CA LYS A 28 -6.80 -10.19 -22.07
C LYS A 28 -8.04 -9.46 -21.61
N GLU A 29 -9.09 -10.23 -21.35
CA GLU A 29 -10.30 -9.70 -20.72
C GLU A 29 -9.97 -9.06 -19.36
N SER A 30 -10.32 -7.79 -19.24
CA SER A 30 -10.07 -6.98 -18.05
C SER A 30 -11.20 -5.98 -17.83
N SER A 31 -11.38 -5.59 -16.57
CA SER A 31 -12.41 -4.65 -16.14
C SER A 31 -11.78 -3.52 -15.35
N VAL A 32 -12.35 -2.32 -15.43
CA VAL A 32 -11.92 -1.17 -14.61
C VAL A 32 -12.12 -1.52 -13.14
N PHE A 33 -11.09 -1.28 -12.32
CA PHE A 33 -11.16 -1.49 -10.87
C PHE A 33 -10.90 -0.22 -10.07
N VAL A 34 -10.22 0.76 -10.67
CA VAL A 34 -9.89 2.04 -10.03
C VAL A 34 -10.02 3.15 -11.04
N VAL A 35 -10.67 4.24 -10.62
CA VAL A 35 -10.73 5.51 -11.35
C VAL A 35 -9.94 6.61 -10.62
N ASP A 36 -9.57 7.66 -11.34
CA ASP A 36 -9.01 8.87 -10.73
C ASP A 36 -10.10 9.82 -10.21
N SER A 37 -9.71 11.04 -9.83
CA SER A 37 -10.62 12.07 -9.31
C SER A 37 -11.61 12.61 -10.35
N GLU A 38 -11.32 12.44 -11.64
CA GLU A 38 -12.19 12.86 -12.75
C GLU A 38 -13.08 11.71 -13.23
N GLY A 39 -12.89 10.50 -12.70
CA GLY A 39 -13.63 9.31 -13.07
C GLY A 39 -12.96 8.50 -14.19
N GLU A 40 -11.77 8.89 -14.63
CA GLU A 40 -11.06 8.20 -15.70
C GLU A 40 -10.41 6.90 -15.18
N PRO A 41 -10.48 5.79 -15.93
CA PRO A 41 -9.88 4.52 -15.54
C PRO A 41 -8.35 4.59 -15.41
N ILE A 42 -7.83 4.23 -14.23
CA ILE A 42 -6.38 4.22 -13.96
C ILE A 42 -5.81 2.84 -13.60
N SER A 43 -6.65 1.90 -13.15
CA SER A 43 -6.23 0.51 -12.92
C SER A 43 -7.34 -0.48 -13.27
N TYR A 44 -6.92 -1.68 -13.68
CA TYR A 44 -7.76 -2.75 -14.19
C TYR A 44 -7.49 -4.05 -13.43
N ILE A 45 -8.50 -4.92 -13.37
CA ILE A 45 -8.37 -6.30 -12.91
C ILE A 45 -8.56 -7.25 -14.10
N TYR A 46 -7.70 -8.26 -14.24
CA TYR A 46 -7.93 -9.32 -15.22
C TYR A 46 -9.10 -10.21 -14.80
N ARG A 47 -9.90 -10.66 -15.78
CA ARG A 47 -11.07 -11.51 -15.52
C ARG A 47 -10.77 -12.77 -14.71
N SER A 48 -9.60 -13.39 -14.95
CA SER A 48 -9.15 -14.56 -14.20
C SER A 48 -8.95 -14.26 -12.70
N THR A 49 -8.32 -13.13 -12.39
CA THR A 49 -8.08 -12.69 -11.01
C THR A 49 -9.38 -12.24 -10.35
N GLU A 50 -10.22 -11.51 -11.09
CA GLU A 50 -11.55 -11.10 -10.63
C GLU A 50 -12.42 -12.31 -10.26
N LYS A 51 -12.40 -13.37 -11.07
CA LYS A 51 -13.17 -14.59 -10.80
C LYS A 51 -12.72 -15.26 -9.49
N LEU A 52 -11.41 -15.37 -9.25
CA LEU A 52 -10.88 -15.93 -8.00
C LEU A 52 -11.24 -15.04 -6.80
N LEU A 53 -11.08 -13.72 -6.94
CA LEU A 53 -11.45 -12.74 -5.92
C LEU A 53 -12.93 -12.88 -5.54
N ARG A 54 -13.83 -12.95 -6.53
CA ARG A 54 -15.28 -13.10 -6.32
C ARG A 54 -15.63 -14.39 -5.60
N LEU A 55 -15.00 -15.52 -5.96
CA LEU A 55 -15.18 -16.79 -5.24
C LEU A 55 -14.78 -16.68 -3.76
N GLY A 56 -13.70 -15.95 -3.47
CA GLY A 56 -13.23 -15.74 -2.10
C GLY A 56 -14.16 -14.84 -1.29
N ILE A 57 -14.46 -13.63 -1.77
CA ILE A 57 -15.27 -12.65 -1.01
C ILE A 57 -16.73 -13.12 -0.78
N GLN A 58 -17.26 -13.99 -1.64
CA GLN A 58 -18.61 -14.53 -1.49
C GLN A 58 -18.69 -15.67 -0.49
N ASN A 59 -17.55 -16.26 -0.10
CA ASN A 59 -17.52 -17.33 0.88
C ASN A 59 -17.54 -16.75 2.32
N PRO A 60 -18.52 -17.11 3.17
CA PRO A 60 -18.63 -16.54 4.52
C PRO A 60 -17.46 -16.93 5.44
N ASP A 61 -16.73 -18.00 5.13
CA ASP A 61 -15.56 -18.46 5.90
C ASP A 61 -14.25 -17.84 5.45
N VAL A 62 -14.25 -17.00 4.39
CA VAL A 62 -13.07 -16.33 3.88
C VAL A 62 -13.22 -14.82 4.03
N LEU A 63 -12.21 -14.17 4.61
CA LEU A 63 -12.09 -12.71 4.61
C LEU A 63 -10.89 -12.30 3.76
N ILE A 64 -11.15 -11.62 2.65
CA ILE A 64 -10.12 -10.94 1.87
C ILE A 64 -9.93 -9.54 2.43
N ILE A 65 -8.68 -9.20 2.74
CA ILE A 65 -8.29 -7.97 3.43
C ILE A 65 -7.29 -7.23 2.54
N PRO A 66 -7.73 -6.22 1.77
CA PRO A 66 -6.84 -5.36 1.00
C PRO A 66 -5.80 -4.73 1.93
N THR A 67 -4.51 -4.85 1.58
CA THR A 67 -3.37 -4.48 2.42
C THR A 67 -2.40 -3.63 1.61
N THR A 68 -2.72 -2.35 1.50
CA THR A 68 -2.21 -1.46 0.44
C THR A 68 -1.52 -0.21 0.98
N ALA A 69 -0.62 0.34 0.16
CA ALA A 69 -0.04 1.67 0.35
C ALA A 69 -1.03 2.83 0.07
N ARG A 70 -2.18 2.55 -0.56
CA ARG A 70 -3.15 3.59 -0.93
C ARG A 70 -3.68 4.33 0.29
N SER A 71 -3.86 5.65 0.13
CA SER A 71 -4.61 6.47 1.09
C SER A 71 -6.08 6.13 1.12
N LEU A 72 -6.78 6.60 2.15
CA LEU A 72 -8.23 6.44 2.24
C LEU A 72 -8.94 7.05 1.03
N GLU A 73 -8.51 8.23 0.60
CA GLU A 73 -9.06 8.90 -0.58
C GLU A 73 -8.86 8.06 -1.85
N SER A 74 -7.67 7.49 -2.04
CA SER A 74 -7.36 6.63 -3.19
C SER A 74 -8.11 5.30 -3.15
N TYR A 75 -8.26 4.70 -1.96
CA TYR A 75 -9.02 3.48 -1.74
C TYR A 75 -10.51 3.66 -2.04
N ARG A 76 -11.09 4.82 -1.69
CA ARG A 76 -12.50 5.14 -1.95
C ARG A 76 -12.88 5.23 -3.43
N ARG A 77 -11.90 5.25 -4.33
CA ARG A 77 -12.12 5.21 -5.79
C ARG A 77 -11.96 3.81 -6.39
N THR A 78 -11.70 2.80 -5.56
CA THR A 78 -11.57 1.41 -5.99
C THR A 78 -12.93 0.72 -5.96
N ALA A 79 -13.10 -0.33 -6.76
CA ALA A 79 -14.31 -1.16 -6.75
C ALA A 79 -14.58 -1.80 -5.38
N PHE A 80 -13.54 -2.02 -4.55
CA PHE A 80 -13.72 -2.44 -3.16
C PHE A 80 -14.50 -1.46 -2.28
N TYR A 81 -14.66 -0.22 -2.71
CA TYR A 81 -15.45 0.79 -2.02
C TYR A 81 -16.71 1.20 -2.81
N THR A 82 -16.59 1.34 -4.13
CA THR A 82 -17.65 1.91 -4.97
C THR A 82 -18.64 0.90 -5.54
N ASP A 83 -18.22 -0.35 -5.76
CA ASP A 83 -19.07 -1.40 -6.33
C ASP A 83 -19.62 -2.29 -5.20
N SER A 84 -20.93 -2.27 -5.01
CA SER A 84 -21.62 -3.02 -3.96
C SER A 84 -21.38 -4.53 -4.03
N SER A 85 -21.09 -5.08 -5.22
CA SER A 85 -20.76 -6.50 -5.39
C SER A 85 -19.43 -6.90 -4.74
N TYR A 86 -18.59 -5.92 -4.40
CA TYR A 86 -17.38 -6.12 -3.61
C TYR A 86 -17.50 -5.50 -2.22
N ALA A 87 -17.91 -4.24 -2.13
CA ALA A 87 -17.83 -3.44 -0.91
C ALA A 87 -18.59 -4.07 0.27
N THR A 88 -19.71 -4.75 0.00
CA THR A 88 -20.52 -5.44 1.02
C THR A 88 -19.81 -6.65 1.64
N HIS A 89 -18.78 -7.18 0.98
CA HIS A 89 -18.00 -8.34 1.41
C HIS A 89 -16.62 -7.96 1.99
N ILE A 90 -16.13 -6.75 1.75
CA ILE A 90 -14.86 -6.28 2.31
C ILE A 90 -15.08 -5.76 3.73
N LYS A 91 -14.84 -6.65 4.70
CA LYS A 91 -14.95 -6.31 6.12
C LYS A 91 -13.79 -5.46 6.62
N TYR A 92 -12.56 -5.81 6.27
CA TYR A 92 -11.37 -5.07 6.69
C TYR A 92 -10.55 -4.60 5.50
N ALA A 93 -9.90 -3.45 5.64
CA ALA A 93 -8.87 -2.99 4.71
C ALA A 93 -7.75 -2.28 5.49
N ILE A 94 -6.50 -2.57 5.17
CA ILE A 94 -5.31 -1.91 5.69
C ILE A 94 -4.83 -0.94 4.62
N LEU A 95 -4.75 0.35 4.96
CA LEU A 95 -4.42 1.47 4.07
C LEU A 95 -3.20 2.23 4.62
N ASN A 96 -2.69 3.19 3.84
CA ASN A 96 -1.59 4.07 4.25
C ASN A 96 -0.38 3.32 4.83
N PHE A 97 0.04 2.24 4.17
CA PHE A 97 1.16 1.40 4.62
C PHE A 97 0.94 0.80 6.03
N GLY A 98 -0.30 0.62 6.46
CA GLY A 98 -0.61 0.18 7.84
C GLY A 98 -1.05 1.31 8.77
N GLY A 99 -1.04 2.57 8.33
CA GLY A 99 -1.48 3.70 9.14
C GLY A 99 -2.98 3.77 9.42
N VAL A 100 -3.80 3.05 8.64
CA VAL A 100 -5.25 3.02 8.82
C VAL A 100 -5.75 1.60 8.62
N ILE A 101 -6.60 1.14 9.55
CA ILE A 101 -7.43 -0.05 9.37
C ILE A 101 -8.87 0.41 9.25
N LEU A 102 -9.57 -0.05 8.21
CA LEU A 102 -11.02 0.07 8.10
C LEU A 102 -11.67 -1.22 8.60
N ASN A 103 -12.79 -1.09 9.29
CA ASN A 103 -13.74 -2.12 9.68
C ASN A 103 -15.13 -1.72 9.18
N HIS A 104 -15.64 -2.45 8.19
CA HIS A 104 -16.83 -2.12 7.40
C HIS A 104 -16.81 -0.68 6.87
N GLY A 105 -15.68 -0.27 6.30
CA GLY A 105 -15.51 1.07 5.72
C GLY A 105 -15.33 2.21 6.73
N VAL A 106 -15.37 1.93 8.04
CA VAL A 106 -15.15 2.90 9.13
C VAL A 106 -13.78 2.67 9.76
N VAL A 107 -13.07 3.73 10.16
CA VAL A 107 -11.76 3.59 10.81
C VAL A 107 -11.87 2.80 12.11
N ASP A 108 -11.01 1.79 12.28
CA ASP A 108 -10.87 1.02 13.51
C ASP A 108 -10.24 1.89 14.60
N ARG A 109 -10.98 2.10 15.69
CA ARG A 109 -10.61 3.04 16.75
C ARG A 109 -9.41 2.57 17.56
N ASP A 110 -9.32 1.28 17.86
CA ASP A 110 -8.23 0.72 18.65
C ASP A 110 -6.90 0.90 17.90
N TRP A 111 -6.92 0.62 16.59
CA TRP A 111 -5.77 0.84 15.73
C TRP A 111 -5.43 2.33 15.58
N GLN A 112 -6.44 3.18 15.40
CA GLN A 112 -6.24 4.62 15.28
C GLN A 112 -5.58 5.21 16.54
N GLU A 113 -5.98 4.76 17.74
CA GLU A 113 -5.38 5.18 19.00
C GLU A 113 -3.90 4.75 19.11
N PHE A 114 -3.58 3.52 18.67
CA PHE A 114 -2.19 3.07 18.55
C PHE A 114 -1.38 3.99 17.64
N ILE A 115 -1.88 4.28 16.43
CA ILE A 115 -1.20 5.14 15.45
C ILE A 115 -0.99 6.55 16.01
N ILE A 116 -2.00 7.15 16.64
CA ILE A 116 -1.87 8.48 17.27
C ILE A 116 -0.82 8.46 18.38
N THR A 117 -0.79 7.40 19.19
CA THR A 117 0.22 7.25 20.25
C THR A 117 1.62 7.18 19.68
N GLN A 118 1.83 6.36 18.64
CA GLN A 118 3.14 6.26 17.97
C GLN A 118 3.55 7.60 17.33
N TYR A 119 2.61 8.28 16.69
CA TYR A 119 2.83 9.60 16.11
C TYR A 119 3.25 10.64 17.15
N ASN A 120 2.58 10.66 18.30
CA ASN A 120 2.90 11.59 19.39
C ASN A 120 4.29 11.34 19.98
N ASN A 121 4.76 10.10 19.95
CA ASN A 121 6.10 9.72 20.42
C ASN A 121 7.24 10.05 19.46
N LEU A 122 6.95 10.47 18.22
CA LEU A 122 7.98 10.92 17.27
C LEU A 122 8.70 12.15 17.81
N SER A 123 10.03 12.10 17.79
CA SER A 123 10.93 13.19 18.16
C SER A 123 10.91 14.28 17.10
N THR A 124 10.97 13.88 15.82
CA THR A 124 10.76 14.81 14.69
C THR A 124 9.40 14.54 14.07
N LYS A 125 8.51 15.54 14.05
CA LYS A 125 7.17 15.40 13.45
C LYS A 125 7.24 15.38 11.93
N ILE A 126 6.25 14.72 11.28
CA ILE A 126 6.28 14.53 9.83
C ILE A 126 6.14 15.85 9.08
N GLU A 127 5.47 16.86 9.64
CA GLU A 127 5.35 18.19 9.04
C GLU A 127 6.73 18.87 8.95
N ILE A 128 7.57 18.69 9.97
CA ILE A 128 8.96 19.16 9.95
C ILE A 128 9.75 18.42 8.87
N MET A 129 9.56 17.10 8.76
CA MET A 129 10.19 16.30 7.69
C MET A 129 9.74 16.79 6.31
N TYR A 130 8.46 17.11 6.13
CA TYR A 130 7.91 17.63 4.88
C TYR A 130 8.56 18.94 4.46
N ASP A 131 8.62 19.92 5.37
CA ASP A 131 9.24 21.22 5.09
C ASP A 131 10.74 21.06 4.76
N ASN A 132 11.45 20.21 5.51
CA ASN A 132 12.86 19.92 5.27
C ASN A 132 13.09 19.27 3.90
N ILE A 133 12.25 18.31 3.50
CA ILE A 133 12.36 17.66 2.19
C ILE A 133 12.10 18.63 1.05
N ILE A 134 11.14 19.56 1.20
CA ILE A 134 10.93 20.62 0.21
C ILE A 134 12.18 21.46 0.04
N LEU A 135 12.75 21.97 1.14
CA LEU A 135 13.95 22.80 1.10
C LEU A 135 15.14 22.04 0.52
N LEU A 136 15.34 20.79 0.94
CA LEU A 136 16.41 19.93 0.43
C LEU A 136 16.30 19.72 -1.08
N MET A 137 15.10 19.43 -1.59
CA MET A 137 14.89 19.19 -3.02
C MET A 137 15.10 20.47 -3.83
N LEU A 138 14.66 21.63 -3.33
CA LEU A 138 14.89 22.92 -3.97
C LEU A 138 16.38 23.31 -4.01
N GLU A 139 17.15 22.93 -2.98
CA GLU A 139 18.59 23.19 -2.93
C GLU A 139 19.37 22.26 -3.88
N LYS A 140 19.02 20.97 -3.91
CA LYS A 140 19.79 19.95 -4.62
C LYS A 140 19.41 19.78 -6.09
N LEU A 141 18.19 20.16 -6.47
CA LEU A 141 17.64 19.92 -7.81
C LEU A 141 17.15 21.24 -8.41
N SER A 142 17.43 21.45 -9.70
CA SER A 142 16.93 22.63 -10.40
C SER A 142 15.39 22.62 -10.43
N VAL A 143 14.78 23.79 -10.14
CA VAL A 143 13.32 24.03 -10.05
C VAL A 143 12.53 23.56 -11.27
N GLU A 144 13.18 23.34 -12.41
CA GLU A 144 12.57 22.91 -13.67
C GLU A 144 12.07 21.44 -13.71
N HIS A 145 12.32 20.66 -12.67
CA HIS A 145 11.90 19.26 -12.61
C HIS A 145 10.61 19.13 -11.81
N GLY A 146 9.55 18.65 -12.48
CA GLY A 146 8.17 18.52 -11.97
C GLY A 146 8.00 17.46 -10.87
N LEU A 147 8.78 17.56 -9.80
CA LEU A 147 8.59 16.82 -8.57
C LEU A 147 7.30 17.28 -7.89
N LYS A 148 6.52 16.31 -7.45
CA LYS A 148 5.35 16.54 -6.61
C LYS A 148 5.68 16.00 -5.22
N ILE A 149 5.84 16.89 -4.26
CA ILE A 149 6.06 16.56 -2.85
C ILE A 149 4.75 16.80 -2.11
N ARG A 150 4.29 15.84 -1.32
CA ARG A 150 3.01 15.92 -0.58
C ARG A 150 3.15 15.36 0.82
N LEU A 151 2.52 16.01 1.78
CA LEU A 151 2.20 15.42 3.05
C LEU A 151 0.89 14.62 2.91
N MET A 152 0.98 13.30 3.10
CA MET A 152 -0.12 12.37 2.88
C MET A 152 -0.82 12.07 4.20
N ASP A 153 -2.09 12.49 4.32
CA ASP A 153 -2.96 12.29 5.48
C ASP A 153 -2.34 12.68 6.85
N GLY A 154 -1.30 13.53 6.86
CA GLY A 154 -0.53 13.85 8.07
C GLY A 154 0.30 12.69 8.62
N LEU A 155 0.57 11.66 7.81
CA LEU A 155 1.24 10.42 8.24
C LEU A 155 2.64 10.25 7.63
N TYR A 156 2.83 10.63 6.36
CA TYR A 156 4.09 10.43 5.65
C TYR A 156 4.31 11.43 4.53
N VAL A 157 5.55 11.55 4.05
CA VAL A 157 5.91 12.44 2.93
C VAL A 157 6.05 11.61 1.66
N ASP A 158 5.25 11.92 0.64
CA ASP A 158 5.33 11.36 -0.71
C ASP A 158 6.13 12.30 -1.61
N VAL A 159 7.11 11.75 -2.33
CA VAL A 159 7.89 12.44 -3.36
C VAL A 159 7.71 11.67 -4.66
N LEU A 160 7.09 12.31 -5.65
CA LEU A 160 6.80 11.70 -6.95
C LEU A 160 7.45 12.50 -8.07
N ASN A 161 8.25 11.83 -8.90
CA ASN A 161 8.66 12.39 -10.18
C ASN A 161 7.50 12.32 -11.19
N LYS A 162 6.84 13.46 -11.46
CA LYS A 162 5.65 13.51 -12.33
C LYS A 162 6.00 13.65 -13.81
N LYS A 163 7.07 14.37 -14.14
CA LYS A 163 7.40 14.81 -15.51
C LYS A 163 8.11 13.72 -16.31
N ASP A 164 9.12 13.08 -15.72
CA ASP A 164 9.95 12.09 -16.41
C ASP A 164 10.01 10.78 -15.62
N LYS A 165 8.85 10.13 -15.46
CA LYS A 165 8.71 8.87 -14.68
C LYS A 165 9.66 7.74 -15.11
N LEU A 166 10.11 7.78 -16.36
CA LEU A 166 11.02 6.77 -16.95
C LEU A 166 12.49 7.20 -16.91
N ASP A 167 12.80 8.39 -16.41
CA ASP A 167 14.19 8.81 -16.20
C ASP A 167 14.76 8.11 -14.97
N GLU A 168 15.35 6.94 -15.20
CA GLU A 168 15.98 6.12 -14.16
C GLU A 168 17.14 6.86 -13.48
N VAL A 169 17.90 7.67 -14.22
CA VAL A 169 19.03 8.43 -13.67
C VAL A 169 18.52 9.45 -12.67
N TYR A 170 17.50 10.22 -13.06
CA TYR A 170 16.91 11.23 -12.18
C TYR A 170 16.22 10.61 -10.96
N ASN A 171 15.51 9.48 -11.14
CA ASN A 171 14.93 8.72 -10.02
C ASN A 171 16.02 8.23 -9.06
N CYS A 172 17.15 7.70 -9.56
CA CYS A 172 18.28 7.31 -8.72
C CYS A 172 18.89 8.51 -7.97
N THR A 173 18.99 9.68 -8.59
CA THR A 173 19.47 10.90 -7.91
C THR A 173 18.56 11.30 -6.76
N ILE A 174 17.23 11.33 -6.98
CA ILE A 174 16.24 11.63 -5.92
C ILE A 174 16.38 10.62 -4.78
N GLU A 175 16.45 9.33 -5.11
CA GLU A 175 16.60 8.26 -4.13
C GLU A 175 17.86 8.45 -3.28
N GLN A 176 19.00 8.74 -3.89
CA GLN A 176 20.27 8.96 -3.19
C GLN A 176 20.20 10.15 -2.24
N ILE A 177 19.61 11.27 -2.67
CA ILE A 177 19.40 12.46 -1.84
C ILE A 177 18.55 12.11 -0.61
N LEU A 178 17.43 11.42 -0.81
CA LEU A 178 16.52 11.02 0.27
C LEU A 178 17.17 10.00 1.22
N ARG A 179 17.94 9.05 0.69
CA ARG A 179 18.67 8.07 1.50
C ARG A 179 19.75 8.72 2.35
N GLU A 180 20.51 9.67 1.81
CA GLU A 180 21.51 10.38 2.60
C GLU A 180 20.86 11.24 3.69
N TYR A 181 19.74 11.90 3.38
CA TYR A 181 18.95 12.65 4.37
C TYR A 181 18.47 11.76 5.54
N LEU A 182 18.04 10.54 5.24
CA LEU A 182 17.55 9.58 6.24
C LEU A 182 18.61 8.71 6.89
N LYS A 183 19.87 8.77 6.46
CA LYS A 183 20.93 7.83 6.85
C LYS A 183 21.13 7.67 8.35
N ASN A 184 20.96 8.75 9.11
CA ASN A 184 21.08 8.75 10.57
C ASN A 184 19.73 8.78 11.28
N SER A 185 18.62 8.73 10.54
CA SER A 185 17.28 8.67 11.11
C SER A 185 17.05 7.31 11.75
N LYS A 186 16.53 7.31 12.97
CA LYS A 186 16.09 6.10 13.68
C LYS A 186 14.57 5.93 13.68
N GLU A 187 13.85 6.96 13.24
CA GLU A 187 12.38 7.01 13.30
C GLU A 187 11.74 6.81 11.93
N TYR A 188 12.50 7.02 10.86
CA TYR A 188 12.00 7.05 9.49
C TYR A 188 12.81 6.16 8.55
N TYR A 189 12.13 5.57 7.58
CA TYR A 189 12.72 4.84 6.47
C TYR A 189 12.20 5.35 5.13
N LEU A 190 12.92 5.01 4.06
CA LEU A 190 12.54 5.31 2.70
C LEU A 190 11.93 4.08 2.04
N TYR A 191 10.66 4.18 1.65
CA TYR A 191 10.03 3.28 0.70
C TYR A 191 10.26 3.78 -0.72
N THR A 192 10.55 2.86 -1.64
CA THR A 192 10.86 3.18 -3.05
C THR A 192 10.04 2.26 -3.96
N ASN A 193 9.40 2.84 -4.98
CA ASN A 193 8.69 2.11 -6.02
C ASN A 193 8.75 2.85 -7.36
N GLY A 194 9.80 2.58 -8.14
CA GLY A 194 10.07 3.27 -9.40
C GLY A 194 10.22 4.78 -9.18
N PRO A 195 9.39 5.64 -9.81
CA PRO A 195 9.48 7.09 -9.67
C PRO A 195 8.82 7.67 -8.40
N SER A 196 8.31 6.81 -7.51
CA SER A 196 7.61 7.20 -6.28
C SER A 196 8.43 6.82 -5.05
N PHE A 197 8.60 7.78 -4.15
CA PHE A 197 9.34 7.63 -2.91
C PHE A 197 8.44 8.06 -1.75
N ALA A 198 8.49 7.33 -0.64
CA ALA A 198 7.75 7.69 0.57
C ALA A 198 8.67 7.66 1.78
N LEU A 199 8.77 8.78 2.48
CA LEU A 199 9.39 8.87 3.80
C LEU A 199 8.36 8.49 4.85
N LEU A 200 8.56 7.35 5.48
CA LEU A 200 7.59 6.73 6.38
C LEU A 200 8.18 6.62 7.79
N PRO A 201 7.45 7.04 8.85
CA PRO A 201 7.74 6.60 10.20
C PRO A 201 7.74 5.07 10.29
N HIS A 202 8.61 4.47 11.12
CA HIS A 202 8.70 3.01 11.24
C HIS A 202 7.41 2.32 11.72
N PHE A 203 6.53 3.04 12.42
CA PHE A 203 5.23 2.49 12.81
C PHE A 203 4.23 2.39 11.65
N LEU A 204 4.46 3.07 10.52
CA LEU A 204 3.71 2.85 9.28
C LEU A 204 4.30 1.63 8.58
N ASN A 205 3.83 0.47 9.02
CA ASN A 205 4.22 -0.81 8.47
C ASN A 205 3.00 -1.74 8.33
N LYS A 206 2.82 -2.30 7.13
CA LYS A 206 1.75 -3.24 6.82
C LYS A 206 1.81 -4.47 7.75
N SER A 207 3.01 -4.95 8.12
CA SER A 207 3.17 -6.12 8.98
C SER A 207 2.61 -5.90 10.38
N LEU A 208 2.77 -4.69 10.94
CA LEU A 208 2.21 -4.35 12.25
C LEU A 208 0.67 -4.39 12.24
N ALA A 209 0.05 -3.85 11.18
CA ALA A 209 -1.40 -3.87 11.01
C ALA A 209 -1.94 -5.29 10.76
N VAL A 210 -1.22 -6.10 9.96
CA VAL A 210 -1.56 -7.51 9.74
C VAL A 210 -1.49 -8.28 11.06
N ARG A 211 -0.38 -8.15 11.80
CA ARG A 211 -0.19 -8.81 13.10
C ARG A 211 -1.28 -8.41 14.10
N HIS A 212 -1.65 -7.13 14.15
CA HIS A 212 -2.76 -6.68 15.00
C HIS A 212 -4.06 -7.45 14.71
N LEU A 213 -4.43 -7.61 13.43
CA LEU A 213 -5.64 -8.33 13.06
C LEU A 213 -5.52 -9.84 13.34
N LEU A 214 -4.34 -10.44 13.11
CA LEU A 214 -4.07 -11.84 13.41
C LEU A 214 -4.18 -12.13 14.91
N GLU A 215 -3.58 -11.30 15.77
CA GLU A 215 -3.62 -11.45 17.22
C GLU A 215 -5.03 -11.22 17.79
N LYS A 216 -5.76 -10.23 17.25
CA LYS A 216 -7.12 -9.87 17.67
C LYS A 216 -8.13 -10.97 17.34
N TYR A 217 -8.04 -11.56 16.14
CA TYR A 217 -9.07 -12.48 15.64
C TYR A 217 -8.67 -13.95 15.62
N LYS A 218 -7.36 -14.25 15.60
CA LYS A 218 -6.81 -15.62 15.59
C LYS A 218 -7.49 -16.52 14.56
N PRO A 219 -7.37 -16.22 13.25
CA PRO A 219 -8.00 -17.00 12.19
C PRO A 219 -7.52 -18.45 12.18
N LEU A 220 -8.33 -19.32 11.57
CA LEU A 220 -7.98 -20.73 11.37
C LEU A 220 -6.76 -20.89 10.46
N LEU A 221 -6.66 -19.99 9.48
CA LEU A 221 -5.58 -19.97 8.50
C LEU A 221 -5.40 -18.54 8.00
N SER A 222 -4.16 -18.15 7.73
CA SER A 222 -3.82 -16.85 7.16
C SER A 222 -2.96 -17.01 5.91
N MET A 223 -3.19 -16.13 4.93
CA MET A 223 -2.41 -16.07 3.70
C MET A 223 -2.05 -14.63 3.37
N GLY A 224 -0.83 -14.40 2.89
CA GLY A 224 -0.31 -13.11 2.47
C GLY A 224 0.03 -13.10 0.98
N ALA A 225 -0.59 -12.20 0.22
CA ALA A 225 -0.37 -12.05 -1.21
C ALA A 225 0.32 -10.71 -1.54
N GLY A 226 1.41 -10.74 -2.30
CA GLY A 226 2.17 -9.54 -2.65
C GLY A 226 3.12 -9.76 -3.83
N ASP A 227 3.42 -8.69 -4.56
CA ASP A 227 4.23 -8.71 -5.77
C ASP A 227 5.68 -8.24 -5.54
N ASN A 228 5.91 -7.41 -4.52
CA ASN A 228 7.17 -6.72 -4.28
C ASN A 228 7.82 -7.11 -2.95
N THR A 229 9.14 -6.88 -2.82
CA THR A 229 9.89 -7.17 -1.58
C THR A 229 9.35 -6.41 -0.38
N ASN A 230 8.76 -5.24 -0.60
CA ASN A 230 8.18 -4.43 0.47
C ASN A 230 6.90 -5.06 1.07
N ASP A 231 6.32 -6.06 0.40
CA ASP A 231 5.16 -6.80 0.92
C ASP A 231 5.58 -8.00 1.78
N LEU A 232 6.82 -8.49 1.61
CA LEU A 232 7.30 -9.70 2.28
C LEU A 232 7.16 -9.61 3.80
N ASP A 233 7.43 -8.44 4.39
CA ASP A 233 7.32 -8.23 5.83
C ASP A 233 5.93 -8.57 6.36
N PHE A 234 4.85 -8.18 5.68
CA PHE A 234 3.50 -8.54 6.13
C PHE A 234 3.12 -9.94 5.70
N MET A 235 3.61 -10.41 4.56
CA MET A 235 3.29 -11.74 4.08
C MET A 235 3.88 -12.82 5.01
N PHE A 236 5.07 -12.58 5.57
CA PHE A 236 5.72 -13.48 6.54
C PHE A 236 5.07 -13.48 7.93
N GLU A 237 4.11 -12.59 8.21
CA GLU A 237 3.24 -12.71 9.39
C GLU A 237 2.17 -13.79 9.23
N THR A 238 1.98 -14.32 8.00
CA THR A 238 0.91 -15.27 7.67
C THR A 238 1.42 -16.70 7.48
N ASP A 239 0.51 -17.68 7.48
CA ASP A 239 0.86 -19.10 7.36
C ASP A 239 1.31 -19.48 5.93
N PHE A 240 0.77 -18.83 4.89
CA PHE A 240 1.09 -19.10 3.50
C PHE A 240 1.31 -17.83 2.67
N LEU A 241 2.28 -17.90 1.76
CA LEU A 241 2.58 -16.84 0.81
C LEU A 241 1.93 -17.12 -0.55
N ILE A 242 1.33 -16.11 -1.16
CA ILE A 242 0.83 -16.13 -2.53
C ILE A 242 1.59 -15.08 -3.34
N ILE A 243 2.29 -15.50 -4.40
CA ILE A 243 3.12 -14.60 -5.20
C ILE A 243 2.69 -14.68 -6.66
N PRO A 244 2.31 -13.56 -7.31
CA PRO A 244 2.04 -13.56 -8.74
C PRO A 244 3.28 -13.95 -9.55
N ASN A 245 3.19 -14.93 -10.45
CA ASN A 245 4.36 -15.54 -11.13
C ASN A 245 5.18 -14.57 -12.03
N ARG A 246 4.65 -13.38 -12.33
CA ARG A 246 5.35 -12.34 -13.12
C ARG A 246 5.79 -11.13 -12.28
N SER A 247 5.73 -11.24 -10.96
CA SER A 247 6.08 -10.16 -10.05
C SER A 247 7.60 -10.03 -9.83
N HIS A 248 7.99 -9.01 -9.07
CA HIS A 248 9.37 -8.89 -8.60
C HIS A 248 9.75 -10.07 -7.68
N ASN A 249 8.91 -10.40 -6.71
CA ASN A 249 9.14 -11.52 -5.79
C ASN A 249 9.29 -12.87 -6.51
N ALA A 250 8.44 -13.15 -7.50
CA ALA A 250 8.54 -14.40 -8.26
C ALA A 250 9.85 -14.52 -9.04
N ARG A 251 10.36 -13.40 -9.59
CA ARG A 251 11.67 -13.39 -10.28
C ARG A 251 12.81 -13.64 -9.30
N ARG A 252 12.73 -13.06 -8.10
CA ARG A 252 13.73 -13.27 -7.04
C ARG A 252 13.76 -14.71 -6.53
N LEU A 253 12.61 -15.39 -6.43
CA LEU A 253 12.54 -16.81 -6.03
C LEU A 253 13.08 -17.79 -7.06
N LYS A 254 13.13 -17.39 -8.35
CA LYS A 254 13.69 -18.22 -9.44
C LYS A 254 15.20 -18.05 -9.61
N ALA A 255 15.78 -17.00 -9.02
CA ALA A 255 17.20 -16.67 -9.10
C ALA A 255 17.96 -17.43 -8.01
#